data_AF-A0A1W9N069-F1
#
_entry.id   AF-A0A1W9N069-F1
#
_cell.length_a   1.000
_cell.length_b   1.000
_cell.length_c   1.000
_cell.angle_alpha   90.00
_cell.angle_beta   90.00
_cell.angle_gamma   90.00
#
_symmetry.space_group_name_H-M   'P 1'
#
loop_
_entity.id
_entity.type
_entity.pdbx_description
1 polymer ?
#
loop_
_entity_poly.entity_id
_entity_poly.type
_entity_poly.pdbx_seq_one_letter_code
_entity_poly.pdbx_strand_id
1 'polypeptide(L)'
;MGKQLIFKKDKEYPFSVIRLDRKKLYGWKESEAYDENGEECIKADIDPSGTFIIPKGGKALGILDKNGNWVEKKMLKAVYKDGRDAVLLPSVFDQPVLLEKTVSVEEFLDHLIEAVYLLEPSEGSEELIGRVKECEEILTFAFNYREGYESSPAFLLESKGRLFVLVGYPCVFGFSGLEQIAEFGIEDEDETEEAEEELDFSMM
;
A
#
# COMPACT_ATOMS: atom_id res chain seq x y z
N MET A 1 -11.44 20.66 -4.92
CA MET A 1 -11.51 20.51 -3.46
C MET A 1 -11.07 19.09 -3.12
N GLY A 2 -10.03 18.92 -2.29
CA GLY A 2 -9.60 17.59 -1.87
C GLY A 2 -10.68 16.95 -0.99
N LYS A 3 -10.90 15.65 -1.11
CA LYS A 3 -11.81 14.92 -0.21
C LYS A 3 -11.25 14.98 1.22
N GLN A 4 -12.10 15.34 2.19
CA GLN A 4 -11.72 15.40 3.60
C GLN A 4 -12.00 14.07 4.30
N LEU A 5 -11.13 13.69 5.23
CA LEU A 5 -11.36 12.57 6.14
C LEU A 5 -12.09 13.11 7.36
N ILE A 6 -13.25 12.55 7.67
CA ILE A 6 -14.08 13.00 8.79
C ILE A 6 -14.04 11.92 9.87
N PHE A 7 -13.50 12.26 11.05
CA PHE A 7 -13.64 11.41 12.23
C PHE A 7 -14.88 11.81 13.02
N LYS A 8 -15.59 10.83 13.57
CA LYS A 8 -16.79 11.04 14.36
C LYS A 8 -16.65 10.38 15.73
N LYS A 9 -16.91 11.17 16.77
CA LYS A 9 -17.00 10.69 18.17
C LYS A 9 -18.26 11.27 18.82
N ASP A 10 -18.14 12.45 19.43
CA ASP A 10 -19.25 13.31 19.89
C ASP A 10 -19.73 14.27 18.80
N LYS A 11 -18.78 14.82 18.03
CA LYS A 11 -19.03 15.62 16.82
C LYS A 11 -18.17 15.13 15.68
N GLU A 12 -18.32 15.76 14.52
CA GLU A 12 -17.53 15.49 13.34
C GLU A 12 -16.29 16.39 13.31
N TYR A 13 -15.15 15.78 13.00
CA TYR A 13 -13.82 16.40 12.99
C TYR A 13 -13.21 16.22 11.59
N PRO A 14 -13.36 17.20 10.68
CA PRO A 14 -12.80 17.15 9.33
C PRO A 14 -11.29 17.41 9.27
N PHE A 15 -10.57 16.56 8.53
CA PHE A 15 -9.14 16.71 8.25
C PHE A 15 -8.85 16.66 6.76
N SER A 16 -7.90 17.48 6.33
CA SER A 16 -7.23 17.30 5.04
C SER A 16 -6.14 16.24 5.20
N VAL A 17 -5.98 15.38 4.18
CA VAL A 17 -5.09 14.21 4.24
C VAL A 17 -3.95 14.35 3.24
N ILE A 18 -2.72 14.29 3.73
CA ILE A 18 -1.50 14.35 2.91
C ILE A 18 -0.74 13.03 3.06
N ARG A 19 -0.69 12.23 1.99
CA ARG A 19 0.20 11.06 1.94
C ARG A 19 1.65 11.51 2.03
N LEU A 20 2.41 10.97 2.98
CA LEU A 20 3.84 11.18 3.10
C LEU A 20 4.56 10.10 2.29
N ASP A 21 5.37 10.55 1.33
CA ASP A 21 6.19 9.66 0.50
C ASP A 21 7.65 10.10 0.61
N ARG A 22 8.58 9.15 0.41
CA ARG A 22 10.03 9.43 0.44
C ARG A 22 10.40 10.59 -0.48
N LYS A 23 9.78 10.70 -1.65
CA LYS A 23 9.97 11.81 -2.60
C LYS A 23 9.67 13.18 -2.00
N LYS A 24 8.69 13.28 -1.09
CA LYS A 24 8.31 14.54 -0.42
C LYS A 24 9.26 14.88 0.73
N LEU A 25 9.85 13.86 1.37
CA LEU A 25 10.74 14.04 2.51
C LEU A 25 12.18 14.31 2.09
N TYR A 26 12.68 13.59 1.09
CA TYR A 26 14.08 13.58 0.69
C TYR A 26 14.31 14.18 -0.71
N GLY A 27 13.22 14.58 -1.39
CA GLY A 27 13.29 14.94 -2.79
C GLY A 27 13.39 13.71 -3.69
N TRP A 28 13.65 13.96 -4.97
CA TRP A 28 13.85 12.93 -5.97
C TRP A 28 14.89 13.39 -6.99
N LYS A 29 15.49 12.43 -7.67
CA LYS A 29 16.34 12.65 -8.85
C LYS A 29 15.75 11.82 -9.98
N GLU A 30 15.76 12.37 -11.18
CA GLU A 30 15.38 11.68 -12.40
C GLU A 30 16.52 11.83 -13.41
N SER A 31 16.63 10.84 -14.29
CA SER A 31 17.62 10.83 -15.36
C SER A 31 16.87 10.89 -16.68
N GLU A 32 17.19 11.90 -17.46
CA GLU A 32 16.67 12.10 -18.81
C GLU A 32 17.77 11.72 -19.80
N ALA A 33 17.40 11.02 -20.87
CA ALA A 33 18.31 10.66 -21.96
C ALA A 33 17.95 11.48 -23.19
N TYR A 34 18.97 11.99 -23.88
CA TYR A 34 18.81 12.81 -25.09
C TYR A 34 19.57 12.17 -26.24
N ASP A 35 19.04 12.29 -27.45
CA ASP A 35 19.69 11.83 -28.67
C ASP A 35 20.75 12.83 -29.17
N GLU A 36 21.37 12.52 -30.31
CA GLU A 36 22.38 13.38 -30.96
C GLU A 36 21.82 14.72 -31.48
N ASN A 37 20.50 14.83 -31.64
CA ASN A 37 19.80 16.05 -32.06
C ASN A 37 19.31 16.90 -30.87
N GLY A 38 19.48 16.40 -29.64
CA GLY A 38 18.99 17.04 -28.42
C GLY A 38 17.51 16.78 -28.13
N GLU A 39 16.90 15.77 -28.76
CA GLU A 39 15.54 15.32 -28.49
C GLU A 39 15.51 14.27 -27.36
N GLU A 40 14.48 14.31 -26.51
CA GLU A 40 14.35 13.38 -25.38
C GLU A 40 14.07 11.95 -25.89
N CYS A 41 14.92 11.00 -25.47
CA CYS A 41 14.76 9.59 -25.78
C CYS A 41 13.56 8.99 -25.04
N ILE A 42 12.71 8.26 -25.76
CA ILE A 42 11.60 7.50 -25.18
C ILE A 42 12.01 6.06 -24.85
N LYS A 43 11.53 5.55 -23.71
CA LYS A 43 11.70 4.14 -23.36
C LYS A 43 10.77 3.26 -24.21
N ALA A 44 11.32 2.21 -24.82
CA ALA A 44 10.59 1.18 -25.54
C ALA A 44 11.07 -0.22 -25.09
N ASP A 45 10.23 -1.23 -25.27
CA ASP A 45 10.63 -2.62 -25.08
C ASP A 45 11.04 -3.21 -26.43
N ILE A 46 11.82 -4.29 -26.40
CA ILE A 46 12.16 -5.08 -27.58
C ILE A 46 11.63 -6.49 -27.32
N ASP A 47 11.05 -7.10 -28.35
CA ASP A 47 10.56 -8.47 -28.24
C ASP A 47 11.75 -9.47 -28.09
N PRO A 48 11.53 -10.69 -27.57
CA PRO A 48 12.61 -11.65 -27.37
C PRO A 48 13.42 -12.00 -28.63
N SER A 49 12.84 -11.85 -29.83
CA SER A 49 13.54 -12.08 -31.10
C SER A 49 14.43 -10.91 -31.54
N GLY A 50 14.34 -9.74 -30.89
CA GLY A 50 15.09 -8.55 -31.28
C GLY A 50 14.58 -7.85 -32.55
N THR A 51 13.46 -8.29 -33.12
CA THR A 51 12.99 -7.83 -34.44
C THR A 51 11.98 -6.70 -34.33
N PHE A 52 11.23 -6.64 -33.23
CA PHE A 52 10.16 -5.70 -33.00
C PHE A 52 10.48 -4.79 -31.82
N ILE A 53 10.41 -3.49 -32.08
CA ILE A 53 10.39 -2.45 -31.05
C ILE A 53 8.94 -2.21 -30.66
N ILE A 54 8.64 -2.35 -29.37
CA ILE A 54 7.33 -2.16 -28.78
C ILE A 54 7.35 -0.81 -28.03
N PRO A 55 6.75 0.24 -28.61
CA PRO A 55 6.73 1.55 -27.97
C PRO A 55 5.84 1.54 -26.72
N LYS A 56 5.94 2.61 -25.92
CA LYS A 56 5.05 2.84 -24.77
C LYS A 56 3.57 2.73 -25.22
N GLY A 57 2.84 1.82 -24.58
CA GLY A 57 1.43 1.52 -24.92
C GLY A 57 1.23 0.41 -25.97
N GLY A 58 2.30 -0.12 -26.57
CA GLY A 58 2.24 -1.24 -27.52
C GLY A 58 1.99 -2.61 -26.90
N LYS A 59 2.03 -2.72 -25.56
CA LYS A 59 1.68 -3.91 -24.79
C LYS A 59 0.54 -3.61 -23.82
N ALA A 60 -0.37 -4.56 -23.68
CA ALA A 60 -1.46 -4.50 -22.70
C ALA A 60 -1.61 -5.85 -22.00
N LEU A 61 -1.99 -5.82 -20.73
CA LEU A 61 -2.34 -7.02 -19.96
C LEU A 61 -3.85 -7.26 -20.08
N GLY A 62 -4.21 -8.52 -20.34
CA GLY A 62 -5.58 -8.96 -20.52
C GLY A 62 -5.93 -10.15 -19.65
N ILE A 63 -7.24 -10.35 -19.46
CA ILE A 63 -7.79 -11.56 -18.84
C ILE A 63 -8.53 -12.31 -19.93
N LEU A 64 -8.24 -13.60 -20.06
CA LEU A 64 -8.91 -14.50 -20.99
C LEU A 64 -9.85 -15.43 -20.23
N ASP A 65 -11.00 -15.72 -20.82
CA ASP A 65 -11.86 -16.81 -20.33
C ASP A 65 -11.28 -18.18 -20.73
N LYS A 66 -11.91 -19.25 -20.24
CA LYS A 66 -11.53 -20.63 -20.57
C LYS A 66 -11.58 -20.98 -22.07
N ASN A 67 -12.22 -20.15 -22.89
CA ASN A 67 -12.34 -20.33 -24.34
C ASN A 67 -11.37 -19.42 -25.12
N GLY A 68 -10.54 -18.62 -24.43
CA GLY A 68 -9.61 -17.68 -25.05
C GLY A 68 -10.23 -16.33 -25.44
N ASN A 69 -11.46 -16.03 -25.02
CA ASN A 69 -12.08 -14.73 -25.27
C ASN A 69 -11.59 -13.68 -24.27
N TRP A 70 -11.43 -12.45 -24.75
CA TRP A 70 -11.11 -11.31 -23.90
C TRP A 70 -12.23 -10.99 -22.90
N VAL A 71 -11.87 -10.84 -21.63
CA VAL A 71 -12.80 -10.46 -20.56
C VAL A 71 -12.56 -9.02 -20.13
N GLU A 72 -13.59 -8.20 -20.23
CA GLU A 72 -13.53 -6.83 -19.74
C GLU A 72 -13.56 -6.79 -18.20
N LYS A 73 -12.80 -5.88 -17.59
CA LYS A 73 -12.75 -5.70 -16.13
C LYS A 73 -14.13 -5.49 -15.49
N LYS A 74 -15.06 -4.82 -16.20
CA LYS A 74 -16.44 -4.56 -15.73
C LYS A 74 -17.29 -5.83 -15.57
N MET A 75 -16.88 -6.93 -16.20
CA MET A 75 -17.57 -8.22 -16.12
C MET A 75 -17.06 -9.07 -14.96
N LEU A 76 -15.95 -8.69 -14.33
CA LEU A 76 -15.40 -9.40 -13.18
C LEU A 76 -16.23 -9.09 -11.93
N LYS A 77 -16.46 -10.12 -11.12
CA LYS A 77 -17.10 -10.01 -9.81
C LYS A 77 -16.16 -10.59 -8.77
N ALA A 78 -15.97 -9.86 -7.68
CA ALA A 78 -15.29 -10.40 -6.52
C ALA A 78 -16.27 -11.31 -5.75
N VAL A 79 -15.80 -12.49 -5.36
CA VAL A 79 -16.56 -13.46 -4.58
C VAL A 79 -15.71 -13.92 -3.40
N TYR A 80 -16.36 -14.25 -2.29
CA TYR A 80 -15.71 -14.90 -1.15
C TYR A 80 -15.34 -16.36 -1.49
N LYS A 81 -14.54 -16.99 -0.62
CA LYS A 81 -14.14 -18.40 -0.78
C LYS A 81 -15.32 -19.38 -0.86
N ASP A 82 -16.48 -19.00 -0.32
CA ASP A 82 -17.72 -19.78 -0.35
C ASP A 82 -18.59 -19.51 -1.59
N GLY A 83 -18.13 -18.65 -2.51
CA GLY A 83 -18.82 -18.32 -3.76
C GLY A 83 -19.89 -17.23 -3.64
N ARG A 84 -20.10 -16.63 -2.46
CA ARG A 84 -21.00 -15.47 -2.30
C ARG A 84 -20.36 -14.21 -2.86
N ASP A 85 -21.19 -13.30 -3.40
CA ASP A 85 -20.73 -11.99 -3.88
C ASP A 85 -20.02 -11.23 -2.75
N ALA A 86 -18.82 -10.71 -3.03
CA ALA A 86 -18.05 -9.95 -2.06
C ALA A 86 -18.69 -8.58 -1.79
N VAL A 87 -18.69 -8.15 -0.53
CA VAL A 87 -19.23 -6.85 -0.14
C VAL A 87 -18.20 -5.77 -0.43
N LEU A 88 -18.62 -4.77 -1.21
CA LEU A 88 -17.80 -3.59 -1.49
C LEU A 88 -17.82 -2.67 -0.27
N LEU A 89 -16.65 -2.45 0.31
CA LEU A 89 -16.44 -1.53 1.43
C LEU A 89 -16.18 -0.11 0.90
N PRO A 90 -16.83 0.91 1.46
CA PRO A 90 -16.70 2.29 1.00
C PRO A 90 -15.32 2.87 1.34
N SER A 91 -14.99 4.00 0.71
CA SER A 91 -13.80 4.76 1.11
C SER A 91 -14.03 5.48 2.43
N VAL A 92 -12.93 5.71 3.18
CA VAL A 92 -12.92 6.58 4.38
C VAL A 92 -13.30 8.04 4.09
N PHE A 93 -13.32 8.44 2.82
CA PHE A 93 -13.73 9.77 2.40
C PHE A 93 -15.22 9.87 2.03
N ASP A 94 -15.90 8.73 1.89
CA ASP A 94 -17.31 8.70 1.48
C ASP A 94 -18.25 8.70 2.69
N GLN A 95 -17.75 8.38 3.88
CA GLN A 95 -18.50 8.38 5.13
C GLN A 95 -17.62 8.72 6.36
N PRO A 96 -18.19 9.31 7.42
CA PRO A 96 -17.46 9.56 8.66
C PRO A 96 -16.95 8.26 9.32
N VAL A 97 -15.71 8.29 9.80
CA VAL A 97 -15.06 7.19 10.51
C VAL A 97 -15.36 7.28 12.01
N LEU A 98 -16.02 6.26 12.56
CA LEU A 98 -16.29 6.15 13.99
C LEU A 98 -15.02 5.69 14.74
N LEU A 99 -14.55 6.53 15.68
CA LEU A 99 -13.36 6.24 16.50
C LEU A 99 -13.75 5.56 17.82
N GLU A 100 -14.22 4.32 17.73
CA GLU A 100 -14.69 3.53 18.88
C GLU A 100 -13.70 2.46 19.34
N LYS A 101 -12.84 1.99 18.43
CA LYS A 101 -11.90 0.90 18.70
C LYS A 101 -10.53 1.45 19.09
N THR A 102 -9.94 0.82 20.09
CA THR A 102 -8.57 1.04 20.53
C THR A 102 -7.81 -0.28 20.52
N VAL A 103 -6.49 -0.19 20.41
CA VAL A 103 -5.55 -1.32 20.44
C VAL A 103 -4.35 -0.97 21.31
N SER A 104 -3.70 -2.00 21.85
CA SER A 104 -2.46 -1.82 22.61
C SER A 104 -1.28 -1.51 21.68
N VAL A 105 -0.17 -1.10 22.28
CA VAL A 105 1.08 -0.85 21.53
C VAL A 105 1.62 -2.16 20.94
N GLU A 106 1.51 -3.28 21.67
CA GLU A 106 1.92 -4.59 21.19
C GLU A 106 1.13 -5.01 19.95
N GLU A 107 -0.20 -4.88 19.98
CA GLU A 107 -1.04 -5.19 18.82
C GLU A 107 -0.71 -4.28 17.62
N PHE A 108 -0.43 -3.00 17.86
CA PHE A 108 0.05 -2.10 16.81
C PHE A 108 1.38 -2.57 16.20
N LEU A 109 2.33 -3.03 17.02
CA LEU A 109 3.63 -3.52 16.56
C LEU A 109 3.55 -4.83 15.77
N ASP A 110 2.44 -5.56 15.89
CA ASP A 110 2.13 -6.73 15.06
C ASP A 110 1.65 -6.37 13.64
N HIS A 111 1.86 -5.14 13.18
CA HIS A 111 1.47 -4.69 11.84
C HIS A 111 2.65 -4.10 11.06
N LEU A 112 2.74 -4.44 9.76
CA LEU A 112 3.66 -3.75 8.86
C LEU A 112 2.97 -2.51 8.28
N ILE A 113 3.59 -1.34 8.47
CA ILE A 113 3.06 -0.07 7.98
C ILE A 113 3.52 0.17 6.55
N GLU A 114 2.57 0.24 5.62
CA GLU A 114 2.83 0.49 4.19
C GLU A 114 2.71 1.97 3.81
N ALA A 115 1.86 2.71 4.51
CA ALA A 115 1.57 4.09 4.19
C ALA A 115 1.39 4.94 5.44
N VAL A 116 1.88 6.18 5.36
CA VAL A 116 1.72 7.17 6.42
C VAL A 116 1.08 8.41 5.82
N TYR A 117 0.06 8.92 6.50
CA TYR A 117 -0.66 10.12 6.12
C TYR A 117 -0.57 11.15 7.24
N LEU A 118 -0.20 12.38 6.89
CA LEU A 118 -0.31 13.54 7.77
C LEU A 118 -1.72 14.11 7.66
N LEU A 119 -2.33 14.41 8.81
CA LEU A 119 -3.61 15.07 8.90
C LEU A 119 -3.43 16.55 9.22
N GLU A 120 -4.03 17.41 8.40
CA GLU A 120 -4.12 18.84 8.65
C GLU A 120 -5.52 19.17 9.19
N PRO A 121 -5.61 19.76 10.39
CA PRO A 121 -6.90 20.09 10.99
C PRO A 121 -7.63 21.14 10.14
N SER A 122 -8.91 20.89 9.86
CA SER A 122 -9.82 21.94 9.38
C SER A 122 -10.51 22.61 10.57
N GLU A 123 -11.24 23.72 10.34
CA GLU A 123 -11.93 24.47 11.39
C GLU A 123 -12.70 23.55 12.36
N GLY A 124 -12.42 23.69 13.66
CA GLY A 124 -13.07 22.90 14.73
C GLY A 124 -12.44 21.54 15.04
N SER A 125 -11.36 21.14 14.34
CA SER A 125 -10.77 19.80 14.46
C SER A 125 -9.57 19.68 15.41
N GLU A 126 -9.07 20.79 15.90
CA GLU A 126 -7.91 20.86 16.81
C GLU A 126 -8.16 20.13 18.14
N GLU A 127 -9.41 20.10 18.61
CA GLU A 127 -9.79 19.43 19.86
C GLU A 127 -9.51 17.91 19.80
N LEU A 128 -9.65 17.29 18.62
CA LEU A 128 -9.36 15.86 18.48
C LEU A 128 -7.87 15.56 18.70
N ILE A 129 -6.98 16.49 18.35
CA ILE A 129 -5.53 16.33 18.53
C ILE A 129 -5.20 16.18 20.03
N GLY A 130 -5.78 17.03 20.87
CA GLY A 130 -5.63 16.95 22.33
C GLY A 130 -6.16 15.64 22.89
N ARG A 131 -7.33 15.20 22.42
CA ARG A 131 -7.94 13.93 22.88
C ARG A 131 -7.12 12.70 22.49
N VAL A 132 -6.53 12.67 21.29
CA VAL A 132 -5.67 11.56 20.86
C VAL A 132 -4.39 11.53 21.72
N LYS A 133 -3.83 12.70 22.05
CA LYS A 133 -2.65 12.81 22.91
C LYS A 133 -2.87 12.31 24.34
N GLU A 134 -4.08 12.50 24.87
CA GLU A 134 -4.46 12.05 26.22
C GLU A 134 -4.85 10.56 26.26
N CYS A 135 -5.03 9.91 25.11
CA CYS A 135 -5.41 8.51 25.04
C CYS A 135 -4.19 7.62 25.32
N GLU A 136 -4.31 6.71 26.30
CA GLU A 136 -3.24 5.75 26.61
C GLU A 136 -3.12 4.65 25.54
N GLU A 137 -4.23 4.31 24.88
CA GLU A 137 -4.30 3.32 23.81
C GLU A 137 -4.34 3.96 22.42
N ILE A 138 -4.00 3.18 21.40
CA ILE A 138 -3.96 3.64 20.01
C ILE A 138 -5.33 3.46 19.39
N LEU A 139 -5.91 4.53 18.84
CA LEU A 139 -7.19 4.45 18.13
C LEU A 139 -6.99 3.75 16.78
N THR A 140 -7.85 2.77 16.49
CA THR A 140 -7.81 1.99 15.24
C THR A 140 -9.12 2.06 14.46
N PHE A 141 -9.03 1.94 13.15
CA PHE A 141 -10.18 1.87 12.25
C PHE A 141 -9.84 1.21 10.92
N ALA A 142 -10.86 0.77 10.19
CA ALA A 142 -10.69 0.21 8.84
C ALA A 142 -10.47 1.34 7.82
N PHE A 143 -9.40 1.23 7.03
CA PHE A 143 -9.00 2.25 6.07
C PHE A 143 -9.02 1.73 4.64
N ASN A 144 -9.72 2.48 3.79
CA ASN A 144 -9.83 2.29 2.36
C ASN A 144 -9.74 3.63 1.63
N TYR A 145 -8.63 3.87 0.94
CA TYR A 145 -8.44 5.12 0.17
C TYR A 145 -9.42 5.24 -1.01
N ARG A 146 -9.78 4.09 -1.59
CA ARG A 146 -10.88 3.93 -2.55
C ARG A 146 -11.75 2.77 -2.07
N GLU A 147 -12.97 2.70 -2.58
CA GLU A 147 -13.80 1.51 -2.37
C GLU A 147 -13.05 0.23 -2.76
N GLY A 148 -13.26 -0.84 -2.00
CA GLY A 148 -12.50 -2.07 -2.12
C GLY A 148 -13.18 -3.22 -1.41
N TYR A 149 -12.74 -4.45 -1.66
CA TYR A 149 -13.32 -5.66 -1.04
C TYR A 149 -12.59 -6.09 0.23
N GLU A 150 -11.44 -5.49 0.50
CA GLU A 150 -10.63 -5.68 1.70
C GLU A 150 -10.42 -4.30 2.34
N SER A 151 -10.14 -4.28 3.64
CA SER A 151 -9.82 -3.06 4.37
C SER A 151 -8.54 -3.25 5.17
N SER A 152 -7.65 -2.26 5.06
CA SER A 152 -6.41 -2.25 5.84
C SER A 152 -6.67 -1.68 7.24
N PRO A 153 -6.14 -2.26 8.32
CA PRO A 153 -6.12 -1.59 9.62
C PRO A 153 -5.33 -0.28 9.53
N ALA A 154 -5.85 0.75 10.17
CA ALA A 154 -5.20 2.03 10.29
C ALA A 154 -5.22 2.54 11.72
N PHE A 155 -4.13 3.20 12.10
CA PHE A 155 -3.84 3.65 13.45
C PHE A 155 -3.69 5.16 13.47
N LEU A 156 -4.37 5.82 14.40
CA LEU A 156 -4.32 7.26 14.58
C LEU A 156 -3.36 7.60 15.72
N LEU A 157 -2.30 8.35 15.40
CA LEU A 157 -1.24 8.72 16.34
C LEU A 157 -1.04 10.24 16.37
N GLU A 158 -0.71 10.75 17.55
CA GLU A 158 -0.30 12.14 17.74
C GLU A 158 1.22 12.24 17.85
N SER A 159 1.82 13.22 17.17
CA SER A 159 3.22 13.57 17.37
C SER A 159 3.43 15.08 17.15
N LYS A 160 3.98 15.74 18.17
CA LYS A 160 4.36 17.17 18.15
C LYS A 160 3.22 18.12 17.72
N GLY A 161 2.01 17.86 18.19
CA GLY A 161 0.79 18.61 17.89
C GLY A 161 0.19 18.31 16.52
N ARG A 162 0.57 17.22 15.87
CA ARG A 162 0.05 16.79 14.57
C ARG A 162 -0.47 15.37 14.64
N LEU A 163 -1.50 15.06 13.85
CA LEU A 163 -2.03 13.71 13.75
C LEU A 163 -1.51 13.00 12.50
N PHE A 164 -1.24 11.71 12.68
CA PHE A 164 -0.78 10.82 11.64
C PHE A 164 -1.71 9.60 11.58
N VAL A 165 -2.04 9.18 10.37
CA VAL A 165 -2.71 7.90 10.11
C VAL A 165 -1.67 6.96 9.52
N LEU A 166 -1.41 5.86 10.20
CA LEU A 166 -0.52 4.81 9.76
C LEU A 166 -1.39 3.66 9.27
N VAL A 167 -1.26 3.28 8.00
CA VAL A 167 -2.04 2.22 7.37
C VAL A 167 -1.11 1.06 7.11
N GLY A 168 -1.54 -0.14 7.50
CA GLY A 168 -0.74 -1.34 7.38
C GLY A 168 -1.58 -2.59 7.23
N TYR A 169 -0.93 -3.73 7.40
CA TYR A 169 -1.57 -5.03 7.43
C TYR A 169 -0.99 -5.87 8.58
N PRO A 170 -1.78 -6.80 9.14
CA PRO A 170 -1.32 -7.63 10.25
C PRO A 170 -0.21 -8.56 9.79
N CYS A 171 0.86 -8.62 10.58
CA CYS A 171 1.97 -9.54 10.43
C CYS A 171 1.74 -10.75 11.33
N VAL A 172 1.77 -11.94 10.74
CA VAL A 172 1.80 -13.18 11.52
C VAL A 172 3.25 -13.61 11.64
N PHE A 173 3.84 -13.41 12.81
CA PHE A 173 5.19 -13.90 13.08
C PHE A 173 5.16 -15.41 13.37
N GLY A 174 5.79 -16.20 12.51
CA GLY A 174 6.13 -17.59 12.81
C GLY A 174 7.47 -17.63 13.55
N PHE A 175 7.50 -18.22 14.74
CA PHE A 175 8.75 -18.52 15.43
C PHE A 175 9.24 -19.90 14.99
N SER A 176 10.43 -19.96 14.37
CA SER A 176 11.09 -21.22 14.03
C SER A 176 12.17 -21.52 15.06
N GLY A 177 11.95 -22.57 15.86
CA GLY A 177 12.95 -23.10 16.79
C GLY A 177 13.96 -24.03 16.10
N LEU A 178 15.07 -24.33 16.79
CA LEU A 178 16.12 -25.24 16.31
C LEU A 178 15.60 -26.62 15.88
N GLU A 179 14.52 -27.11 16.50
CA GLU A 179 13.90 -28.40 16.18
C GLU A 179 13.11 -28.40 14.85
N GLN A 180 12.72 -27.21 14.37
CA GLN A 180 11.92 -27.04 13.14
C GLN A 180 12.80 -26.80 11.88
N ILE A 181 14.12 -26.72 12.04
CA ILE A 181 15.07 -26.61 10.92
C ILE A 181 15.10 -27.90 10.09
N ALA A 182 14.75 -29.05 10.69
CA ALA A 182 14.76 -30.35 10.03
C ALA A 182 13.59 -30.59 9.04
N GLU A 183 12.57 -29.73 9.04
CA GLU A 183 11.35 -29.90 8.22
C GLU A 183 11.26 -28.96 7.01
N PHE A 184 12.20 -28.03 6.85
CA PHE A 184 12.44 -27.46 5.52
C PHE A 184 13.07 -28.57 4.68
N GLY A 185 12.22 -29.35 4.01
CA GLY A 185 12.64 -30.27 2.99
C GLY A 185 13.59 -29.54 2.05
N ILE A 186 14.87 -29.91 2.12
CA ILE A 186 15.77 -29.81 1.00
C ILE A 186 15.10 -30.71 -0.04
N GLU A 187 14.21 -30.14 -0.86
CA GLU A 187 14.07 -30.67 -2.20
C GLU A 187 15.47 -30.47 -2.77
N ASP A 188 16.18 -31.57 -3.01
CA ASP A 188 17.41 -31.59 -3.77
C ASP A 188 17.09 -30.94 -5.13
N GLU A 189 17.18 -29.61 -5.21
CA GLU A 189 17.36 -28.91 -6.48
C GLU A 189 18.72 -29.36 -6.98
N ASP A 190 18.68 -30.32 -7.90
CA ASP A 190 19.81 -30.84 -8.64
C ASP A 190 20.85 -29.73 -8.88
N GLU A 191 22.07 -30.00 -8.41
CA GLU A 191 23.28 -29.24 -8.71
C GLU A 191 23.37 -28.94 -10.21
N THR A 192 23.08 -27.71 -10.59
CA THR A 192 23.80 -27.05 -11.68
C THR A 192 24.40 -25.76 -11.13
N GLU A 193 25.62 -25.92 -10.59
CA GLU A 193 26.58 -24.85 -10.42
C GLU A 193 26.85 -24.16 -11.77
N GLU A 194 26.34 -22.95 -11.97
CA GLU A 194 27.06 -21.92 -12.70
C GLU A 194 27.09 -20.67 -11.83
N ALA A 195 28.18 -20.58 -11.06
CA ALA A 195 28.59 -19.36 -10.40
C ALA A 195 29.09 -18.38 -11.46
N GLU A 196 28.36 -17.30 -11.73
CA GLU A 196 28.94 -16.08 -12.29
C GLU A 196 28.47 -14.84 -11.50
N GLU A 197 29.36 -14.45 -10.59
CA GLU A 197 29.70 -13.10 -10.13
C GLU A 197 28.89 -11.92 -10.70
N GLU A 198 28.11 -11.22 -9.85
CA GLU A 198 28.01 -9.75 -9.81
C GLU A 198 27.09 -9.28 -8.66
N LEU A 199 27.55 -9.47 -7.41
CA LEU A 199 27.05 -8.68 -6.27
C LEU A 199 28.04 -7.53 -6.02
N ASP A 200 27.93 -6.48 -6.83
CA ASP A 200 28.68 -5.24 -6.62
C ASP A 200 28.01 -4.38 -5.52
N PHE A 201 28.59 -4.41 -4.32
CA PHE A 201 28.24 -3.53 -3.20
C PHE A 201 29.05 -2.22 -3.18
N SER A 202 29.66 -1.83 -4.30
CA SER A 202 30.28 -0.51 -4.44
C SER A 202 29.31 0.49 -5.07
N MET A 203 28.46 1.10 -4.24
CA MET A 203 28.06 2.50 -4.45
C MET A 203 27.57 3.11 -3.12
N MET A 204 28.51 3.75 -2.43
CA MET A 204 28.24 5.01 -1.72
C MET A 204 28.06 6.13 -2.74
#